data_AF-A0A1M5IE87-F1
#
_entry.id   AF-A0A1M5IE87-F1
#
_cell.length_a   1.000
_cell.length_b   1.000
_cell.length_c   1.000
_cell.angle_alpha   90.00
_cell.angle_beta   90.00
_cell.angle_gamma   90.00
#
_symmetry.space_group_name_H-M   'P 1'
#
loop_
_entity.id
_entity.type
_entity.pdbx_description
1 polymer ?
#
loop_
_entity_poly.entity_id
_entity_poly.type
_entity_poly.pdbx_seq_one_letter_code
_entity_poly.pdbx_strand_id
1 'polypeptide(L)' 'MNALNDIKNSLIDRILATKNEKLLEAINSIFDSTQSEELISLSSEQIEMLAMSELDIQAGKLISESELNKRDSEWLS' A
#
# COMPACT_ATOMS: atom_id res chain seq x y z
N MET A 1 -0.89 -22.85 17.90
CA MET A 1 -1.82 -21.71 17.89
C MET A 1 -1.09 -20.55 18.53
N ASN A 2 -0.91 -19.44 17.80
CA ASN A 2 -0.14 -18.30 18.28
C ASN A 2 -1.05 -17.43 19.14
N ALA A 3 -0.73 -17.27 20.43
CA ALA A 3 -1.47 -16.41 21.36
C ALA A 3 -1.71 -14.98 20.82
N LEU A 4 -0.82 -14.51 19.94
CA LEU A 4 -0.97 -13.27 19.20
C LEU A 4 -2.21 -13.23 18.30
N ASN A 5 -2.53 -14.34 17.61
CA ASN A 5 -3.70 -14.43 16.74
C ASN A 5 -4.98 -14.43 17.55
N ASP A 6 -4.99 -15.07 18.73
CA ASP A 6 -6.14 -15.10 19.62
C ASP A 6 -6.45 -13.69 20.17
N ILE A 7 -5.41 -12.92 20.49
CA ILE A 7 -5.54 -11.51 20.90
C ILE A 7 -6.11 -10.66 19.75
N LYS A 8 -5.61 -10.82 18.53
CA LYS A 8 -6.10 -10.09 17.35
C LYS A 8 -7.58 -10.37 17.08
N ASN A 9 -7.97 -11.64 17.08
CA ASN A 9 -9.35 -12.04 16.82
C ASN A 9 -10.31 -11.50 17.89
N SER A 10 -9.93 -11.58 19.18
CA SER A 10 -10.70 -11.01 20.29
C SER A 10 -10.88 -9.49 20.17
N LEU A 11 -9.87 -8.77 19.65
CA LEU A 11 -9.96 -7.34 19.43
C LEU A 11 -10.92 -7.00 18.28
N ILE A 12 -10.86 -7.76 17.18
CA ILE A 12 -11.78 -7.62 16.04
C ILE A 12 -13.24 -7.82 16.49
N ASP A 13 -13.51 -8.87 17.26
CA ASP A 13 -14.87 -9.15 17.76
C ASP A 13 -15.41 -8.01 18.63
N ARG A 14 -14.56 -7.41 19.47
CA ARG A 14 -14.93 -6.27 20.33
C ARG A 14 -15.19 -4.99 19.52
N ILE A 15 -14.41 -4.76 18.47
CA ILE A 15 -14.60 -3.63 17.55
C ILE A 15 -15.92 -3.79 16.77
N LEU A 16 -16.22 -5.01 16.30
CA LEU A 16 -17.46 -5.30 15.59
C LEU A 16 -18.71 -5.21 16.49
N ALA A 17 -18.58 -5.51 17.78
CA ALA A 17 -19.69 -5.47 18.74
C ALA A 17 -20.01 -4.06 19.25
N THR A 18 -19.05 -3.12 19.22
CA THR A 18 -19.27 -1.77 19.74
C THR A 18 -20.00 -0.87 18.74
N LYS A 19 -20.91 -0.03 19.26
CA LYS A 19 -21.56 1.07 18.51
C LYS A 19 -21.15 2.44 19.03
N ASN A 20 -20.17 2.48 19.95
CA ASN A 20 -19.71 3.70 20.56
C ASN A 20 -18.66 4.38 19.67
N GLU A 21 -19.08 5.43 18.98
CA GLU A 21 -18.25 6.24 18.08
C GLU A 21 -17.00 6.77 18.78
N LYS A 22 -17.13 7.37 19.97
CA LYS A 22 -16.00 7.93 20.73
C LYS A 22 -14.95 6.88 21.08
N LEU A 23 -15.38 5.65 21.35
CA LEU A 23 -14.47 4.54 21.61
C LEU A 23 -13.71 4.14 20.34
N LEU A 24 -14.39 4.08 19.20
CA LEU A 24 -13.77 3.76 17.91
C LEU A 24 -12.78 4.85 17.48
N GLU A 25 -13.12 6.13 17.66
CA GLU A 25 -12.22 7.25 17.41
C GLU A 25 -10.94 7.16 18.26
N ALA A 26 -11.08 6.92 19.57
CA ALA A 26 -9.94 6.79 20.47
C ALA A 26 -9.04 5.60 20.08
N ILE A 27 -9.64 4.46 19.70
CA ILE A 27 -8.90 3.29 19.21
C ILE A 27 -8.14 3.63 17.93
N ASN A 28 -8.77 4.33 16.98
CA ASN A 28 -8.14 4.73 15.72
C ASN A 28 -6.93 5.66 15.98
N SER A 29 -7.11 6.67 16.83
CA SER A 29 -6.01 7.59 17.20
C SER A 29 -4.83 6.87 17.87
N ILE A 30 -5.08 5.83 18.68
CA ILE A 30 -4.02 5.02 19.28
C ILE A 30 -3.26 4.26 18.18
N PHE A 31 -3.96 3.65 17.22
CA PHE A 31 -3.31 2.97 16.09
C PHE A 31 -2.47 3.95 15.26
N ASP A 32 -3.02 5.11 14.91
CA ASP A 32 -2.31 6.15 14.16
C ASP A 32 -1.05 6.64 14.92
N SER A 33 -1.12 6.75 16.26
CA SER A 33 0.03 7.16 17.08
C SER A 33 1.12 6.09 17.26
N THR A 34 0.77 4.83 17.02
CA THR A 34 1.68 3.68 17.18
C THR A 34 2.18 3.14 15.85
N GLN A 35 1.58 3.57 14.74
CA GLN A 35 2.11 3.40 13.41
C GLN A 35 3.37 4.27 13.31
N SER A 36 4.53 3.68 13.62
CA SER A 36 5.77 4.16 13.04
C SER A 36 5.50 4.25 11.54
N GLU A 37 5.78 5.39 10.92
CA GLU A 37 5.92 5.44 9.47
C GLU A 37 6.93 4.35 9.12
N GLU A 38 6.45 3.17 8.73
CA GLU A 38 7.27 2.17 8.08
C GLU A 38 7.61 2.81 6.75
N LEU A 39 8.69 3.60 6.75
CA LEU A 39 9.33 4.07 5.55
C LEU A 39 9.67 2.81 4.77
N ILE A 40 8.84 2.52 3.76
CA ILE A 40 9.08 1.41 2.85
C ILE A 40 10.36 1.77 2.13
N SER A 41 11.47 1.17 2.57
CA SER A 41 12.73 1.31 1.88
C SER A 41 12.61 0.58 0.55
N LEU A 42 12.84 1.31 -0.55
CA LEU A 42 12.96 0.69 -1.86
C LEU A 42 14.15 -0.26 -1.86
N SER A 43 14.02 -1.37 -2.58
CA SER A 43 15.15 -2.25 -2.87
C SER A 43 16.11 -1.59 -3.86
N SER A 44 17.34 -2.09 -3.93
CA SER A 44 18.33 -1.59 -4.89
C SER A 44 17.83 -1.67 -6.34
N GLU A 45 17.12 -2.74 -6.68
CA GLU A 45 16.55 -2.97 -8.02
C GLU A 45 15.43 -1.97 -8.34
N GLN A 46 14.61 -1.61 -7.34
CA GLN A 46 13.57 -0.60 -7.51
C GLN A 46 14.16 0.80 -7.70
N ILE A 47 15.23 1.13 -6.97
CA ILE A 47 15.97 2.39 -7.15
C ILE A 47 16.61 2.45 -8.54
N GLU A 48 17.21 1.35 -9.00
CA GLU A 48 17.78 1.25 -10.34
C GLU A 48 16.71 1.42 -11.43
N MET A 49 15.54 0.81 -11.25
CA MET A 49 14.41 0.96 -12.16
C MET A 49 13.94 2.42 -12.29
N LEU A 50 13.90 3.16 -11.17
CA LEU A 50 13.58 4.59 -11.18
C LEU A 50 14.67 5.40 -11.90
N ALA A 51 15.94 5.09 -11.67
CA ALA A 51 17.05 5.76 -12.34
C ALA A 51 17.03 5.52 -13.87
N MET A 52 16.70 4.31 -14.31
CA MET A 52 16.49 4.00 -15.73
C MET A 52 15.30 4.78 -16.30
N SER A 53 14.19 4.87 -15.56
CA SER A 53 13.02 5.65 -15.99
C SER A 53 13.35 7.13 -16.18
N GLU A 54 14.16 7.72 -15.31
CA GLU A 54 14.61 9.11 -15.44
C GLU A 54 15.43 9.32 -16.73
N LEU A 55 16.31 8.38 -17.06
CA LEU A 55 17.06 8.40 -18.32
C LEU A 55 16.15 8.28 -19.55
N ASP A 56 15.12 7.43 -19.49
CA ASP A 56 14.18 7.26 -20.59
C ASP A 56 13.30 8.51 -20.78
N ILE A 57 12.92 9.21 -19.71
CA ILE A 57 12.24 10.51 -19.77
C ILE A 57 13.14 11.56 -20.44
N GLN A 58 14.40 11.67 -20.01
CA GLN A 58 15.36 12.62 -20.59
C GLN A 58 15.67 12.33 -22.06
N ALA A 59 15.69 11.05 -22.44
CA ALA A 59 15.87 10.60 -23.81
C ALA A 59 14.59 10.69 -24.66
N GLY A 60 13.45 11.12 -24.09
CA GLY A 60 12.17 11.22 -24.79
C GLY A 60 11.57 9.87 -25.19
N LYS A 61 11.99 8.77 -24.57
CA LYS A 61 11.47 7.42 -24.79
C LYS A 61 10.17 7.21 -24.01
N LEU A 62 9.19 8.04 -24.32
CA LEU A 62 7.86 7.99 -23.72
C LEU A 62 6.90 7.31 -24.69
N ILE A 63 5.89 6.65 -24.13
CA ILE A 63 4.75 6.14 -24.89
C ILE A 63 3.51 6.94 -24.50
N SER A 64 2.63 7.19 -25.47
CA SER A 64 1.35 7.81 -25.15
C SER A 64 0.42 6.81 -24.46
N GLU A 65 -0.52 7.31 -23.67
CA GLU A 65 -1.57 6.51 -23.05
C GLU A 65 -2.35 5.69 -24.10
N SER A 66 -2.59 6.27 -25.28
CA SER A 66 -3.28 5.59 -26.37
C SER A 66 -2.52 4.36 -26.90
N GLU A 67 -1.20 4.44 -26.97
CA GLU A 67 -0.33 3.34 -27.39
C GLU A 67 -0.26 2.27 -26.30
N LEU A 68 -0.18 2.67 -25.03
CA LEU A 68 -0.21 1.75 -23.90
C LEU A 68 -1.51 0.95 -23.88
N ASN A 69 -2.66 1.62 -23.97
CA ASN A 69 -3.99 0.97 -23.98
C ASN A 69 -4.14 -0.05 -25.10
N LYS A 70 -3.60 0.25 -26.29
CA LYS A 70 -3.62 -0.68 -27.42
C LYS A 70 -2.81 -1.94 -27.10
N ARG A 71 -1.61 -1.75 -26.54
CA ARG A 71 -0.69 -2.84 -26.18
C ARG A 71 -1.26 -3.73 -25.08
N ASP A 72 -1.92 -3.12 -24.09
CA ASP A 72 -2.58 -3.84 -23.01
C ASP A 72 -3.76 -4.67 -23.53
N SER A 73 -4.52 -4.12 -24.48
CA SER A 73 -5.62 -4.85 -25.14
C SER A 73 -5.13 -6.04 -25.96
N GLU A 74 -4.00 -5.89 -26.68
CA GLU A 74 -3.34 -6.97 -27.42
C GLU A 74 -2.74 -8.05 -26.51
N TRP A 75 -2.31 -7.68 -25.30
CA TRP A 75 -1.75 -8.63 -24.34
C TRP A 75 -2.83 -9.48 -23.65
N LEU A 76 -4.04 -8.92 -23.48
CA LEU A 76 -5.18 -9.57 -22.84
C LEU A 76 -6.04 -10.42 -23.80
N SER A 77 -5.76 -10.40 -25.11
CA SER A 77 -6.45 -11.18 -26.15
C SER A 77 -5.76 -12.50 -26.47
#